data_AF-A0A8B6FHH6-F1
#
_entry.id   AF-A0A8B6FHH6-F1
#
_cell.length_a   1.000
_cell.length_b   1.000
_cell.length_c   1.000
_cell.angle_alpha   90.00
_cell.angle_beta   90.00
_cell.angle_gamma   90.00
#
_symmetry.space_group_name_H-M   'P 1'
#
loop_
_entity.id
_entity.type
_entity.pdbx_description
1 polymer ?
#
loop_
_entity_poly.entity_id
_entity_poly.type
_entity_poly.pdbx_seq_one_letter_code
_entity_poly.pdbx_strand_id
1 'polypeptide(L)'
;MDGPSPKKKAKATDLPVCPYGSRCYRKNPQHFKEFSHADDDNKPSSSKPKDALSLVDSTSLPVCKYGANCYRKNLLHFAEFSHPTAVTSTDMTDSGNDTDPLSDDDTDNKKKSPKKKVKDVDILKRGVSLVKNYSQMSEEERKELIKKAMAAKKQLEEELEATKNEVKKKDKELNRLQKEVAAGALLMEGEKEAMEGNKVVYFDLFPERSYKEGSAAQTHFRLAESQFYRLISGSGNNYTVTKVQYAVNPPLVKQFHESMEDLKKQRGEELSFPVLAFHGTEQKNIKPIVENNFKVPGSKSSGNIQLNFCVKREEAPNREVRDWPKGDYCIPQYSGCPEGFSSGYVRWDTKANSYSRCNQASGYYPSGTYSTDIMMNFCCRNDSDSLIPITLPRDQPFYLVRNNGSKQCQQVNGMTSKEEYITWDNANNSQLYKNYKITSDIHPLVNVTNDFDLTMYFCYYYK
;
A
#
# COMPACT_ATOMS: atom_id res chain seq x y z
N MET A 1 45.56 -9.73 19.42
CA MET A 1 45.03 -8.46 19.94
C MET A 1 43.57 -8.42 19.59
N ASP A 2 42.79 -8.57 20.65
CA ASP A 2 41.37 -8.80 20.80
C ASP A 2 40.45 -7.86 20.02
N GLY A 3 39.28 -8.38 19.63
CA GLY A 3 38.11 -7.54 19.34
C GLY A 3 37.62 -6.78 20.59
N PRO A 4 36.59 -5.93 20.46
CA PRO A 4 35.25 -6.49 20.32
C PRO A 4 34.22 -5.70 19.48
N SER A 5 33.32 -6.48 18.90
CA SER A 5 31.86 -6.39 18.71
C SER A 5 31.02 -5.15 19.11
N PRO A 6 29.82 -5.00 18.49
CA PRO A 6 28.98 -3.80 18.49
C PRO A 6 27.95 -3.76 19.63
N LYS A 7 27.66 -2.55 20.15
CA LYS A 7 26.62 -2.20 21.15
C LYS A 7 26.24 -0.73 20.91
N LYS A 8 24.99 -0.22 20.94
CA LYS A 8 23.72 -0.60 21.59
C LYS A 8 22.57 0.18 20.91
N LYS A 9 21.36 -0.41 20.90
CA LYS A 9 20.08 0.28 20.65
C LYS A 9 19.85 1.38 21.70
N ALA A 10 19.45 2.57 21.25
CA ALA A 10 19.11 3.71 22.10
C ALA A 10 17.82 3.44 22.90
N LYS A 11 17.83 3.86 24.16
CA LYS A 11 16.74 3.80 25.14
C LYS A 11 15.88 5.07 25.03
N ALA A 12 14.57 4.92 25.26
CA ALA A 12 13.60 5.99 25.46
C ALA A 12 14.03 6.96 26.58
N THR A 13 13.93 8.28 26.37
CA THR A 13 13.78 9.36 27.40
C THR A 13 13.88 10.78 26.79
N ASP A 14 13.06 11.14 25.81
CA ASP A 14 13.09 12.54 25.28
C ASP A 14 11.69 13.14 25.00
N LEU A 15 10.70 12.73 25.80
CA LEU A 15 9.34 13.29 25.74
C LEU A 15 9.16 14.36 26.81
N PRO A 16 8.69 15.57 26.46
CA PRO A 16 8.47 16.64 27.43
C PRO A 16 7.51 16.18 28.54
N VAL A 17 7.81 16.54 29.78
CA VAL A 17 6.98 16.17 30.94
C VAL A 17 5.65 16.92 30.85
N CYS A 18 4.55 16.21 31.11
CA CYS A 18 3.23 16.83 31.16
C CYS A 18 3.19 17.91 32.27
N PRO A 19 2.68 19.13 32.00
CA PRO A 19 2.59 20.19 33.01
C PRO A 19 1.79 19.79 34.27
N TYR A 20 0.91 18.79 34.13
CA TYR A 20 0.06 18.27 35.20
C TYR A 20 0.58 16.97 35.82
N GLY A 21 1.73 16.46 35.35
CA GLY A 21 2.38 15.23 35.85
C GLY A 21 1.40 14.06 35.99
N SER A 22 1.57 13.22 37.01
CA SER A 22 0.68 12.09 37.34
C SER A 22 -0.78 12.47 37.65
N ARG A 23 -1.13 13.76 37.70
CA ARG A 23 -2.50 14.28 37.91
C ARG A 23 -3.17 14.78 36.62
N CYS A 24 -2.59 14.54 35.44
CA CYS A 24 -3.22 14.89 34.18
C CYS A 24 -4.54 14.13 33.95
N TYR A 25 -5.62 14.86 33.63
CA TYR A 25 -6.95 14.29 33.41
C TYR A 25 -7.23 13.90 31.94
N ARG A 26 -6.29 14.18 31.02
CA ARG A 26 -6.43 13.85 29.59
C ARG A 26 -6.23 12.35 29.35
N LYS A 27 -7.23 11.69 28.77
CA LYS A 27 -7.23 10.23 28.50
C LYS A 27 -6.96 9.85 27.03
N ASN A 28 -6.63 10.82 26.17
CA ASN A 28 -6.38 10.57 24.75
C ASN A 28 -5.09 9.73 24.55
N PRO A 29 -5.11 8.59 23.84
CA PRO A 29 -3.92 7.77 23.58
C PRO A 29 -2.77 8.51 22.91
N GLN A 30 -3.05 9.55 22.12
CA GLN A 30 -2.03 10.37 21.48
C GLN A 30 -1.25 11.24 22.50
N HIS A 31 -1.91 11.67 23.58
CA HIS A 31 -1.30 12.48 24.63
C HIS A 31 -0.16 11.73 25.35
N PHE A 32 -0.33 10.42 25.60
CA PHE A 32 0.68 9.59 26.25
C PHE A 32 1.86 9.22 25.34
N LYS A 33 1.74 9.46 24.02
CA LYS A 33 2.86 9.34 23.08
C LYS A 33 3.69 10.61 22.99
N GLU A 34 3.13 11.75 23.38
CA GLU A 34 3.73 13.08 23.24
C GLU A 34 4.25 13.64 24.58
N PHE A 35 3.71 13.17 25.72
CA PHE A 35 4.09 13.67 27.06
C PHE A 35 4.40 12.57 28.06
N SER A 36 5.50 12.73 28.80
CA SER A 36 5.92 11.80 29.85
C SER A 36 5.34 12.17 31.23
N HIS A 37 5.08 11.15 32.04
CA HIS A 37 4.50 11.25 33.38
C HIS A 37 5.36 10.42 34.36
N ALA A 38 6.63 10.80 34.51
CA ALA A 38 7.55 10.17 35.46
C ALA A 38 7.45 10.88 36.83
N ASP A 39 7.18 10.12 37.89
CA ASP A 39 7.30 10.59 39.27
C ASP A 39 8.78 10.53 39.66
N ASP A 40 9.38 11.67 40.01
CA ASP A 40 10.75 11.74 40.53
C ASP A 40 10.70 11.55 42.05
N ASP A 41 10.94 10.33 42.53
CA ASP A 41 11.49 10.04 43.86
C ASP A 41 12.10 8.62 43.90
N ASN A 42 13.25 8.51 44.56
CA ASN A 42 14.38 7.60 44.26
C ASN A 42 14.25 6.11 44.71
N LYS A 43 15.00 5.23 44.01
CA LYS A 43 15.25 3.75 44.12
C LYS A 43 15.72 3.23 45.52
N PRO A 44 16.03 1.92 45.80
CA PRO A 44 15.82 0.62 45.09
C PRO A 44 15.38 -0.59 45.99
N SER A 45 15.28 -1.81 45.41
CA SER A 45 15.40 -3.18 46.02
C SER A 45 14.14 -4.04 45.82
N SER A 46 14.09 -4.97 44.86
CA SER A 46 14.60 -6.36 44.85
C SER A 46 13.66 -7.41 45.47
N SER A 47 13.63 -8.58 44.83
CA SER A 47 13.11 -9.90 45.27
C SER A 47 11.60 -10.22 45.12
N LYS A 48 11.31 -11.17 44.23
CA LYS A 48 10.34 -12.26 44.51
C LYS A 48 11.13 -13.35 45.26
N PRO A 49 10.58 -14.00 46.29
CA PRO A 49 10.05 -15.37 46.11
C PRO A 49 8.83 -15.70 47.00
N LYS A 50 7.84 -16.46 46.48
CA LYS A 50 7.51 -17.87 46.80
C LYS A 50 6.58 -18.08 48.01
N ASP A 51 5.77 -19.13 47.87
CA ASP A 51 4.72 -19.64 48.75
C ASP A 51 5.12 -19.76 50.23
N ALA A 52 4.19 -19.39 51.13
CA ALA A 52 4.04 -20.03 52.43
C ALA A 52 2.64 -19.74 53.00
N LEU A 53 1.79 -20.76 52.94
CA LEU A 53 0.59 -20.89 53.75
C LEU A 53 1.03 -20.96 55.22
N SER A 54 0.59 -20.04 56.07
CA SER A 54 0.64 -20.26 57.53
C SER A 54 -0.57 -19.63 58.20
N LEU A 55 -1.15 -20.41 59.12
CA LEU A 55 -2.24 -20.04 60.01
C LEU A 55 -1.93 -18.71 60.71
N VAL A 56 -2.92 -17.82 60.80
CA VAL A 56 -2.88 -16.73 61.78
C VAL A 56 -4.19 -16.69 62.55
N ASP A 57 -4.00 -16.99 63.83
CA ASP A 57 -4.83 -16.74 64.99
C ASP A 57 -5.33 -15.29 65.01
N SER A 58 -6.59 -15.09 65.42
CA SER A 58 -7.39 -13.87 65.28
C SER A 58 -6.94 -12.69 66.18
N THR A 59 -5.72 -12.72 66.71
CA THR A 59 -5.22 -11.74 67.68
C THR A 59 -4.12 -10.81 67.16
N SER A 60 -3.70 -10.89 65.88
CA SER A 60 -2.54 -10.12 65.36
C SER A 60 -2.75 -9.24 64.11
N LEU A 61 -3.98 -9.07 63.60
CA LEU A 61 -4.21 -8.14 62.50
C LEU A 61 -4.00 -6.68 62.97
N PRO A 62 -3.21 -5.86 62.26
CA PRO A 62 -3.00 -4.48 62.63
C PRO A 62 -4.34 -3.73 62.63
N VAL A 63 -4.59 -2.93 63.67
CA VAL A 63 -5.79 -2.10 63.78
C VAL A 63 -5.76 -1.07 62.66
N CYS A 64 -6.86 -0.96 61.91
CA CYS A 64 -7.00 0.08 60.90
C CYS A 64 -6.78 1.44 61.53
N LYS A 65 -5.95 2.29 60.93
CA LYS A 65 -5.67 3.65 61.42
C LYS A 65 -6.91 4.54 61.58
N TYR A 66 -8.02 4.17 60.94
CA TYR A 66 -9.30 4.87 61.06
C TYR A 66 -10.29 4.18 62.01
N GLY A 67 -9.91 3.05 62.63
CA GLY A 67 -10.71 2.30 63.60
C GLY A 67 -12.14 2.07 63.12
N ALA A 68 -13.12 2.16 64.03
CA ALA A 68 -14.54 2.04 63.71
C ALA A 68 -15.08 3.04 62.66
N ASN A 69 -14.32 4.09 62.34
CA ASN A 69 -14.70 5.15 61.40
C ASN A 69 -14.06 4.98 60.01
N CYS A 70 -13.50 3.81 59.70
CA CYS A 70 -12.94 3.56 58.38
C CYS A 70 -14.00 3.61 57.27
N TYR A 71 -13.77 4.49 56.28
CA TYR A 71 -14.66 4.71 55.14
C TYR A 71 -14.42 3.73 53.98
N ARG A 72 -13.37 2.89 54.04
CA ARG A 72 -13.05 1.90 53.00
C ARG A 72 -13.98 0.69 53.15
N LYS A 73 -14.89 0.51 52.20
CA LYS A 73 -15.94 -0.53 52.20
C LYS A 73 -15.58 -1.82 51.45
N ASN A 74 -14.32 -1.96 51.02
CA ASN A 74 -13.88 -3.11 50.23
C ASN A 74 -13.60 -4.32 51.15
N LEU A 75 -14.14 -5.49 50.82
CA LEU A 75 -13.93 -6.74 51.57
C LEU A 75 -12.43 -7.11 51.75
N LEU A 76 -11.59 -6.77 50.77
CA LEU A 76 -10.14 -7.00 50.86
C LEU A 76 -9.50 -6.20 52.00
N HIS A 77 -9.98 -4.97 52.24
CA HIS A 77 -9.48 -4.11 53.31
C HIS A 77 -9.83 -4.66 54.71
N PHE A 78 -10.99 -5.28 54.86
CA PHE A 78 -11.41 -5.90 56.13
C PHE A 78 -10.77 -7.27 56.38
N ALA A 79 -10.20 -7.90 55.34
CA ALA A 79 -9.38 -9.11 55.49
C ALA A 79 -7.95 -8.81 55.98
N GLU A 80 -7.47 -7.57 55.79
CA GLU A 80 -6.10 -7.15 56.13
C GLU A 80 -6.01 -6.30 57.42
N PHE A 81 -7.11 -5.71 57.91
CA PHE A 81 -7.11 -4.77 59.05
C PHE A 81 -8.28 -4.96 60.02
N SER A 82 -8.00 -4.92 61.33
CA SER A 82 -9.01 -5.07 62.40
C SER A 82 -9.67 -3.73 62.78
N HIS A 83 -10.95 -3.79 63.17
CA HIS A 83 -11.77 -2.63 63.55
C HIS A 83 -12.56 -2.94 64.85
N PRO A 84 -11.92 -2.93 66.03
CA PRO A 84 -12.60 -3.17 67.31
C PRO A 84 -13.50 -1.99 67.70
N THR A 85 -14.75 -2.27 68.11
CA THR A 85 -15.75 -1.25 68.50
C THR A 85 -16.03 -1.19 70.01
N ALA A 86 -15.24 -1.86 70.85
CA ALA A 86 -15.50 -1.92 72.28
C ALA A 86 -15.00 -0.66 73.00
N VAL A 87 -15.91 0.29 73.29
CA VAL A 87 -15.79 1.14 74.49
C VAL A 87 -17.16 1.29 75.16
N THR A 88 -17.08 1.13 76.47
CA THR A 88 -18.05 1.08 77.56
C THR A 88 -19.05 2.24 77.62
N SER A 89 -20.26 1.88 78.06
CA SER A 89 -21.32 2.76 78.55
C SER A 89 -20.83 3.82 79.53
N THR A 90 -21.11 5.10 79.24
CA THR A 90 -21.40 6.16 80.24
C THR A 90 -22.18 7.30 79.57
N ASP A 91 -22.87 8.05 80.42
CA ASP A 91 -24.05 8.89 80.23
C ASP A 91 -24.02 10.08 79.26
N MET A 92 -25.26 10.54 79.04
CA MET A 92 -25.76 11.72 78.32
C MET A 92 -24.98 13.03 78.52
N THR A 93 -24.98 13.90 77.49
CA THR A 93 -25.58 15.25 77.56
C THR A 93 -25.67 15.90 76.18
N ASP A 94 -26.60 16.83 76.12
CA ASP A 94 -27.28 17.50 75.02
C ASP A 94 -26.54 18.72 74.40
N SER A 95 -27.09 19.21 73.28
CA SER A 95 -27.20 20.61 72.80
C SER A 95 -26.41 21.10 71.56
N GLY A 96 -27.20 21.63 70.61
CA GLY A 96 -26.84 22.62 69.56
C GLY A 96 -26.69 22.03 68.15
N ASN A 97 -27.74 21.80 67.36
CA ASN A 97 -28.64 22.72 66.66
C ASN A 97 -27.94 23.78 65.79
N ASP A 98 -28.10 23.66 64.48
CA ASP A 98 -28.22 24.78 63.53
C ASP A 98 -29.01 24.29 62.28
N THR A 99 -30.31 24.54 62.36
CA THR A 99 -31.31 24.71 61.29
C THR A 99 -30.87 25.82 60.32
N ASP A 100 -31.06 25.77 59.00
CA ASP A 100 -32.31 25.94 58.21
C ASP A 100 -31.90 26.26 56.73
N PRO A 101 -32.80 26.46 55.74
CA PRO A 101 -34.12 25.86 55.49
C PRO A 101 -34.39 25.52 53.99
N LEU A 102 -35.43 24.68 53.80
CA LEU A 102 -36.50 24.70 52.76
C LEU A 102 -36.23 25.10 51.30
N SER A 103 -36.62 24.21 50.38
CA SER A 103 -37.74 24.51 49.47
C SER A 103 -38.35 23.22 48.91
N ASP A 104 -39.63 23.03 49.20
CA ASP A 104 -40.54 22.04 48.63
C ASP A 104 -40.79 22.29 47.13
N ASP A 105 -40.93 21.22 46.35
CA ASP A 105 -41.95 21.16 45.29
C ASP A 105 -42.43 19.71 45.12
N ASP A 106 -43.66 19.49 45.57
CA ASP A 106 -44.44 18.27 45.39
C ASP A 106 -45.07 18.28 43.99
N THR A 107 -44.94 17.18 43.23
CA THR A 107 -46.10 16.68 42.48
C THR A 107 -46.18 15.16 42.53
N ASP A 108 -47.17 14.73 43.29
CA ASP A 108 -47.70 13.39 43.47
C ASP A 108 -48.35 12.87 42.17
N ASN A 109 -48.14 11.58 41.82
CA ASN A 109 -49.25 10.78 41.28
C ASN A 109 -49.09 9.27 41.52
N LYS A 110 -50.00 8.74 42.35
CA LYS A 110 -50.24 7.32 42.63
C LYS A 110 -50.75 6.57 41.39
N LYS A 111 -50.32 5.31 41.20
CA LYS A 111 -51.23 4.13 41.28
C LYS A 111 -50.53 2.77 41.12
N LYS A 112 -50.68 1.99 42.20
CA LYS A 112 -51.01 0.55 42.30
C LYS A 112 -50.23 -0.49 41.45
N SER A 113 -49.41 -1.23 42.17
CA SER A 113 -48.99 -2.62 41.94
C SER A 113 -50.14 -3.62 41.72
N PRO A 114 -49.82 -4.81 41.15
CA PRO A 114 -50.06 -6.04 41.91
C PRO A 114 -48.82 -6.95 41.99
N LYS A 115 -48.72 -7.64 43.13
CA LYS A 115 -47.66 -8.57 43.53
C LYS A 115 -47.79 -9.93 42.82
N LYS A 116 -46.67 -10.52 42.39
CA LYS A 116 -46.47 -11.99 42.49
C LYS A 116 -45.00 -12.30 42.78
N LYS A 117 -44.80 -13.14 43.80
CA LYS A 117 -43.55 -13.49 44.48
C LYS A 117 -42.71 -14.45 43.62
N VAL A 118 -41.43 -14.17 43.44
CA VAL A 118 -40.34 -15.15 43.44
C VAL A 118 -39.18 -14.51 44.21
N LYS A 119 -38.74 -15.16 45.29
CA LYS A 119 -37.65 -14.70 46.15
C LYS A 119 -36.33 -15.26 45.59
N ASP A 120 -35.59 -14.43 44.88
CA ASP A 120 -34.12 -14.53 44.85
C ASP A 120 -33.59 -13.21 45.40
N VAL A 121 -32.96 -13.28 46.57
CA VAL A 121 -32.47 -12.11 47.29
C VAL A 121 -31.13 -11.72 46.68
N ASP A 122 -31.16 -10.76 45.78
CA ASP A 122 -30.00 -10.07 45.23
C ASP A 122 -29.33 -9.23 46.34
N ILE A 123 -28.37 -9.84 47.05
CA ILE A 123 -27.66 -9.27 48.21
C ILE A 123 -26.74 -8.09 47.81
N LEU A 124 -26.61 -7.74 46.53
CA LEU A 124 -25.67 -6.73 46.05
C LEU A 124 -26.25 -5.31 45.90
N LYS A 125 -27.56 -5.09 46.08
CA LYS A 125 -28.20 -3.78 45.80
C LYS A 125 -28.32 -2.77 46.95
N ARG A 126 -27.71 -3.00 48.12
CA ARG A 126 -27.75 -2.01 49.23
C ARG A 126 -26.40 -1.87 49.93
N GLY A 127 -25.54 -1.01 49.39
CA GLY A 127 -24.18 -0.72 49.89
C GLY A 127 -24.08 -0.09 51.30
N VAL A 128 -25.20 0.13 52.00
CA VAL A 128 -25.24 0.61 53.40
C VAL A 128 -25.65 -0.52 54.36
N SER A 129 -26.31 -1.58 53.88
CA SER A 129 -26.78 -2.70 54.73
C SER A 129 -25.73 -3.79 54.96
N LEU A 130 -24.68 -3.84 54.15
CA LEU A 130 -23.63 -4.87 54.25
C LEU A 130 -22.73 -4.64 55.48
N VAL A 131 -22.42 -3.37 55.82
CA VAL A 131 -21.47 -3.02 56.89
C VAL A 131 -22.00 -3.42 58.27
N LYS A 132 -23.27 -3.11 58.59
CA LYS A 132 -23.89 -3.47 59.88
C LYS A 132 -24.03 -4.98 60.08
N ASN A 133 -24.38 -5.71 59.02
CA ASN A 133 -24.55 -7.16 59.08
C ASN A 133 -23.19 -7.88 59.18
N TYR A 134 -22.17 -7.40 58.45
CA TYR A 134 -20.83 -7.99 58.49
C TYR A 134 -20.19 -7.90 59.88
N SER A 135 -20.35 -6.76 60.58
CA SER A 135 -19.83 -6.57 61.95
C SER A 135 -20.54 -7.40 63.03
N GLN A 136 -21.74 -7.91 62.76
CA GLN A 136 -22.54 -8.72 63.70
C GLN A 136 -22.46 -10.23 63.42
N MET A 137 -21.87 -10.63 62.29
CA MET A 137 -21.64 -12.03 61.92
C MET A 137 -20.44 -12.62 62.66
N SER A 138 -20.52 -13.90 62.98
CA SER A 138 -19.41 -14.68 63.57
C SER A 138 -18.23 -14.80 62.60
N GLU A 139 -17.03 -15.12 63.10
CA GLU A 139 -15.84 -15.25 62.26
C GLU A 139 -16.00 -16.31 61.16
N GLU A 140 -16.75 -17.36 61.42
CA GLU A 140 -17.01 -18.43 60.44
C GLU A 140 -17.89 -17.95 59.29
N GLU A 141 -18.97 -17.24 59.59
CA GLU A 141 -19.89 -16.70 58.58
C GLU A 141 -19.20 -15.64 57.69
N ARG A 142 -18.25 -14.86 58.24
CA ARG A 142 -17.45 -13.91 57.46
C ARG A 142 -16.47 -14.60 56.53
N LYS A 143 -15.77 -15.65 57.01
CA LYS A 143 -14.86 -16.47 56.21
C LYS A 143 -15.62 -17.15 55.06
N GLU A 144 -16.83 -17.64 55.31
CA GLU A 144 -17.67 -18.24 54.29
C GLU A 144 -18.15 -17.22 53.24
N LEU A 145 -18.54 -16.01 53.65
CA LEU A 145 -18.92 -14.95 52.73
C LEU A 145 -17.76 -14.51 51.82
N ILE A 146 -16.54 -14.39 52.36
CA ILE A 146 -15.35 -14.07 51.57
C ILE A 146 -15.04 -15.19 50.59
N LYS A 147 -15.11 -16.45 51.04
CA LYS A 147 -14.90 -17.62 50.18
C LYS A 147 -15.89 -17.64 49.01
N LYS A 148 -17.16 -17.33 49.28
CA LYS A 148 -18.21 -17.23 48.25
C LYS A 148 -17.96 -16.05 47.29
N ALA A 149 -17.54 -14.90 47.80
CA ALA A 149 -17.23 -13.72 46.98
C ALA A 149 -15.99 -13.95 46.09
N MET A 150 -14.95 -14.62 46.59
CA MET A 150 -13.76 -14.98 45.80
C MET A 150 -14.09 -16.02 44.73
N ALA A 151 -14.92 -17.02 45.05
CA ALA A 151 -15.39 -18.00 44.08
C ALA A 151 -16.23 -17.34 42.97
N ALA A 152 -17.15 -16.43 43.34
CA ALA A 152 -17.94 -15.67 42.38
C ALA A 152 -17.07 -14.75 41.51
N LYS A 153 -16.05 -14.09 42.09
CA LYS A 153 -15.09 -13.28 41.34
C LYS A 153 -14.32 -14.13 40.32
N LYS A 154 -13.85 -15.30 40.73
CA LYS A 154 -13.11 -16.22 39.84
C LYS A 154 -14.00 -16.69 38.67
N GLN A 155 -15.25 -17.05 38.95
CA GLN A 155 -16.22 -17.42 37.91
C GLN A 155 -16.46 -16.26 36.93
N LEU A 156 -16.64 -15.04 37.44
CA LEU A 156 -16.78 -13.83 36.62
C LEU A 156 -15.53 -13.53 35.77
N GLU A 157 -14.33 -13.76 36.29
CA GLU A 157 -13.08 -13.59 35.54
C GLU A 157 -12.96 -14.63 34.40
N GLU A 158 -13.36 -15.88 34.65
CA GLU A 158 -13.40 -16.94 33.63
C GLU A 158 -14.45 -16.63 32.54
N GLU A 159 -15.65 -16.19 32.91
CA GLU A 159 -16.69 -15.76 31.97
C GLU A 159 -16.26 -14.53 31.15
N LEU A 160 -15.61 -13.56 31.78
CA LEU A 160 -15.10 -12.36 31.10
C LEU A 160 -14.04 -12.74 30.05
N GLU A 161 -13.14 -13.67 30.38
CA GLU A 161 -12.10 -14.11 29.44
C GLU A 161 -12.69 -14.94 28.29
N ALA A 162 -13.68 -15.80 28.57
CA ALA A 162 -14.43 -16.51 27.54
C ALA A 162 -15.14 -15.53 26.59
N THR A 163 -15.83 -14.54 27.14
CA THR A 163 -16.54 -13.50 26.38
C THR A 163 -15.58 -12.67 25.53
N LYS A 164 -14.41 -12.28 26.06
CA LYS A 164 -13.37 -11.56 25.30
C LYS A 164 -12.87 -12.35 24.10
N ASN A 165 -12.68 -13.66 24.26
CA ASN A 165 -12.22 -14.52 23.17
C ASN A 165 -13.30 -14.67 22.08
N GLU A 166 -14.57 -14.73 22.48
CA GLU A 166 -15.68 -14.73 21.53
C GLU A 166 -15.79 -13.39 20.76
N VAL A 167 -15.67 -12.25 21.45
CA VAL A 167 -15.64 -10.93 20.82
C VAL A 167 -14.49 -10.82 19.83
N LYS A 168 -13.27 -11.23 20.20
CA LYS A 168 -12.11 -11.25 19.27
C LYS A 168 -12.38 -12.10 18.03
N LYS A 169 -13.09 -13.22 18.18
CA LYS A 169 -13.45 -14.09 17.05
C LYS A 169 -14.47 -13.39 16.14
N LYS A 170 -15.51 -12.78 16.72
CA LYS A 170 -16.53 -12.02 15.99
C LYS A 170 -15.94 -10.79 15.30
N ASP A 171 -15.00 -10.09 15.90
CA ASP A 171 -14.31 -8.95 15.28
C ASP A 171 -13.50 -9.39 14.06
N LYS A 172 -12.82 -10.55 14.13
CA LYS A 172 -12.11 -11.11 12.97
C LYS A 172 -13.08 -11.45 11.83
N GLU A 173 -14.22 -12.06 12.17
CA GLU A 173 -15.26 -12.40 11.21
C GLU A 173 -15.89 -11.13 10.59
N LEU A 174 -16.18 -10.12 11.40
CA LEU A 174 -16.70 -8.84 10.96
C LEU A 174 -15.73 -8.15 9.99
N ASN A 175 -14.44 -8.13 10.30
CA ASN A 175 -13.42 -7.59 9.40
C ASN A 175 -13.34 -8.37 8.07
N ARG A 176 -13.52 -9.70 8.10
CA ARG A 176 -13.57 -10.51 6.88
C ARG A 176 -14.79 -10.17 6.04
N LEU A 177 -15.98 -10.13 6.66
CA LEU A 177 -17.23 -9.77 5.99
C LEU A 177 -17.18 -8.33 5.45
N GLN A 178 -16.59 -7.39 6.18
CA GLN A 178 -16.38 -6.03 5.70
C GLN A 178 -15.48 -5.98 4.46
N LYS A 179 -14.42 -6.79 4.40
CA LYS A 179 -13.58 -6.90 3.20
C LYS A 179 -14.34 -7.50 2.02
N GLU A 180 -15.13 -8.53 2.26
CA GLU A 180 -15.96 -9.18 1.23
C GLU A 180 -17.05 -8.23 0.70
N VAL A 181 -17.71 -7.48 1.61
CA VAL A 181 -18.69 -6.46 1.27
C VAL A 181 -18.03 -5.30 0.53
N ALA A 182 -16.87 -4.81 0.97
CA ALA A 182 -16.14 -3.75 0.27
C ALA A 182 -15.69 -4.18 -1.13
N ALA A 183 -15.22 -5.43 -1.27
CA ALA A 183 -14.86 -6.00 -2.58
C ALA A 183 -16.09 -6.18 -3.49
N GLY A 184 -17.24 -6.58 -2.92
CA GLY A 184 -18.48 -6.75 -3.66
C GLY A 184 -19.22 -5.45 -3.98
N ALA A 185 -19.12 -4.43 -3.13
CA ALA A 185 -19.81 -3.14 -3.30
C ALA A 185 -19.30 -2.33 -4.49
N LEU A 186 -18.10 -2.64 -4.98
CA LEU A 186 -17.54 -2.05 -6.20
C LEU A 186 -17.75 -2.92 -7.44
N LEU A 187 -18.36 -4.09 -7.30
CA LEU A 187 -18.53 -5.00 -8.42
C LEU A 187 -19.80 -4.64 -9.18
N MET A 188 -19.68 -4.41 -10.49
CA MET A 188 -20.83 -4.09 -11.34
C MET A 188 -21.79 -5.28 -11.44
N GLU A 189 -23.09 -5.00 -11.46
CA GLU A 189 -24.08 -6.04 -11.77
C GLU A 189 -23.79 -6.65 -13.15
N GLY A 190 -23.58 -7.96 -13.23
CA GLY A 190 -23.18 -8.65 -14.46
C GLY A 190 -21.66 -8.78 -14.68
N GLU A 191 -20.81 -8.19 -13.82
CA GLU A 191 -19.35 -8.26 -13.98
C GLU A 191 -18.79 -9.64 -13.69
N LYS A 192 -19.35 -10.38 -12.72
CA LYS A 192 -18.92 -11.76 -12.43
C LYS A 192 -19.19 -12.67 -13.63
N GLU A 193 -20.39 -12.59 -14.18
CA GLU A 193 -20.82 -13.33 -15.36
C GLU A 193 -19.98 -12.93 -16.59
N ALA A 194 -19.65 -11.63 -16.72
CA ALA A 194 -18.74 -11.17 -17.76
C ALA A 194 -17.34 -11.78 -17.61
N MET A 195 -16.81 -11.85 -16.38
CA MET A 195 -15.49 -12.41 -16.05
C MET A 195 -15.38 -13.93 -16.26
N GLU A 196 -16.49 -14.65 -16.22
CA GLU A 196 -16.57 -16.08 -16.57
C GLU A 196 -16.52 -16.32 -18.09
N GLY A 197 -16.90 -15.32 -18.88
CA GLY A 197 -16.83 -15.37 -20.33
C GLY A 197 -15.42 -15.16 -20.92
N ASN A 198 -15.34 -15.18 -22.25
CA ASN A 198 -14.13 -14.89 -23.02
C ASN A 198 -14.26 -13.65 -23.92
N LYS A 199 -15.40 -12.95 -23.85
CA LYS A 199 -15.69 -11.77 -24.68
C LYS A 199 -15.71 -10.52 -23.81
N VAL A 200 -15.41 -9.38 -24.43
CA VAL A 200 -15.55 -8.09 -23.76
C VAL A 200 -17.03 -7.76 -23.55
N VAL A 201 -17.37 -7.36 -22.34
CA VAL A 201 -18.70 -6.87 -21.98
C VAL A 201 -18.60 -5.40 -21.59
N TYR A 202 -19.55 -4.59 -22.05
CA TYR A 202 -19.60 -3.15 -21.80
C TYR A 202 -20.85 -2.81 -21.00
N PHE A 203 -20.67 -1.96 -19.99
CA PHE A 203 -21.75 -1.41 -19.18
C PHE A 203 -21.75 0.11 -19.37
N ASP A 204 -22.82 0.63 -19.97
CA ASP A 204 -22.98 2.07 -20.17
C ASP A 204 -23.49 2.71 -18.88
N LEU A 205 -22.73 3.68 -18.38
CA LEU A 205 -23.03 4.44 -17.17
C LEU A 205 -23.30 5.90 -17.56
N PHE A 206 -24.43 6.42 -17.10
CA PHE A 206 -24.90 7.76 -17.42
C PHE A 206 -24.96 8.64 -16.16
N PRO A 207 -24.81 9.96 -16.31
CA PRO A 207 -24.95 10.88 -15.18
C PRO A 207 -26.39 10.84 -14.65
N GLU A 208 -26.53 10.57 -13.35
CA GLU A 208 -27.81 10.54 -12.66
C GLU A 208 -27.78 11.46 -11.43
N ARG A 209 -28.89 12.18 -11.19
CA ARG A 209 -29.05 13.04 -10.01
C ARG A 209 -29.49 12.27 -8.76
N SER A 210 -30.23 11.18 -8.94
CA SER A 210 -30.71 10.36 -7.82
C SER A 210 -29.54 9.66 -7.15
N TYR A 211 -29.55 9.59 -5.82
CA TYR A 211 -28.59 8.79 -5.08
C TYR A 211 -29.15 7.38 -4.89
N LYS A 212 -28.47 6.39 -5.47
CA LYS A 212 -28.77 4.97 -5.28
C LYS A 212 -27.67 4.42 -4.36
N GLU A 213 -27.96 4.37 -3.06
CA GLU A 213 -27.03 3.86 -2.07
C GLU A 213 -26.57 2.43 -2.43
N GLY A 214 -25.26 2.19 -2.38
CA GLY A 214 -24.69 0.89 -2.75
C GLY A 214 -24.63 0.60 -4.26
N SER A 215 -25.02 1.53 -5.14
CA SER A 215 -24.91 1.32 -6.58
C SER A 215 -23.45 1.37 -7.05
N ALA A 216 -22.91 0.23 -7.47
CA ALA A 216 -21.59 0.16 -8.10
C ALA A 216 -21.51 1.04 -9.36
N ALA A 217 -22.57 1.06 -10.17
CA ALA A 217 -22.68 1.89 -11.38
C ALA A 217 -22.50 3.39 -11.09
N GLN A 218 -23.22 3.92 -10.10
CA GLN A 218 -23.06 5.32 -9.71
C GLN A 218 -21.70 5.60 -9.09
N THR A 219 -21.15 4.64 -8.33
CA THR A 219 -19.83 4.75 -7.70
C THR A 219 -18.73 4.84 -8.75
N HIS A 220 -18.72 3.95 -9.74
CA HIS A 220 -17.77 3.95 -10.85
C HIS A 220 -17.89 5.19 -11.72
N PHE A 221 -19.11 5.61 -12.05
CA PHE A 221 -19.33 6.84 -12.83
C PHE A 221 -18.75 8.05 -12.10
N ARG A 222 -19.11 8.25 -10.82
CA ARG A 222 -18.63 9.37 -10.01
C ARG A 222 -17.12 9.31 -9.78
N LEU A 223 -16.53 8.12 -9.63
CA LEU A 223 -15.08 7.95 -9.53
C LEU A 223 -14.38 8.41 -10.80
N ALA A 224 -14.81 7.91 -11.97
CA ALA A 224 -14.22 8.28 -13.25
C ALA A 224 -14.37 9.79 -13.54
N GLU A 225 -15.57 10.33 -13.33
CA GLU A 225 -15.87 11.75 -13.52
C GLU A 225 -15.05 12.65 -12.58
N SER A 226 -15.02 12.32 -11.28
CA SER A 226 -14.30 13.13 -10.30
C SER A 226 -12.78 13.09 -10.52
N GLN A 227 -12.21 11.96 -10.93
CA GLN A 227 -10.79 11.86 -11.27
C GLN A 227 -10.48 12.69 -12.53
N PHE A 228 -11.35 12.63 -13.54
CA PHE A 228 -11.19 13.41 -14.77
C PHE A 228 -11.16 14.91 -14.49
N TYR A 229 -12.16 15.43 -13.77
CA TYR A 229 -12.21 16.86 -13.44
C TYR A 229 -11.14 17.31 -12.46
N ARG A 230 -10.63 16.42 -11.59
CA ARG A 230 -9.55 16.76 -10.67
C ARG A 230 -8.20 16.89 -11.36
N LEU A 231 -7.94 16.06 -12.37
CA LEU A 231 -6.65 15.96 -13.01
C LEU A 231 -6.55 16.77 -14.30
N ILE A 232 -7.69 17.21 -14.86
CA ILE A 232 -7.68 18.14 -15.97
C ILE A 232 -7.12 19.49 -15.50
N SER A 233 -6.02 19.92 -16.11
CA SER A 233 -5.33 21.17 -15.77
C SER A 233 -5.19 22.04 -17.04
N GLY A 234 -5.24 23.36 -16.87
CA GLY A 234 -5.20 24.32 -17.98
C GLY A 234 -6.38 25.30 -17.99
N SER A 235 -6.16 26.49 -18.53
CA SER A 235 -7.20 27.52 -18.68
C SER A 235 -8.09 27.18 -19.89
N GLY A 236 -9.41 27.25 -19.74
CA GLY A 236 -10.37 27.05 -20.85
C GLY A 236 -10.93 25.63 -21.03
N ASN A 237 -10.78 24.75 -20.05
CA ASN A 237 -11.30 23.38 -20.10
C ASN A 237 -12.80 23.32 -19.74
N ASN A 238 -13.67 23.44 -20.74
CA ASN A 238 -15.12 23.28 -20.59
C ASN A 238 -15.58 21.91 -21.09
N TYR A 239 -15.24 20.86 -20.35
CA TYR A 239 -15.69 19.51 -20.66
C TYR A 239 -16.91 19.14 -19.82
N THR A 240 -17.84 18.41 -20.42
CA THR A 240 -18.97 17.80 -19.73
C THR A 240 -18.91 16.30 -19.98
N VAL A 241 -18.76 15.50 -18.93
CA VAL A 241 -18.81 14.04 -19.03
C VAL A 241 -20.26 13.61 -19.32
N THR A 242 -20.50 13.06 -20.51
CA THR A 242 -21.84 12.64 -20.95
C THR A 242 -22.11 11.16 -20.73
N LYS A 243 -21.06 10.33 -20.75
CA LYS A 243 -21.13 8.88 -20.57
C LYS A 243 -19.80 8.34 -20.07
N VAL A 244 -19.85 7.36 -19.18
CA VAL A 244 -18.71 6.48 -18.84
C VAL A 244 -19.10 5.07 -19.28
N GLN A 245 -18.22 4.39 -19.99
CA GLN A 245 -18.45 2.99 -20.36
C GLN A 245 -17.48 2.11 -19.58
N TYR A 246 -18.00 1.27 -18.68
CA TYR A 246 -17.21 0.32 -17.92
C TYR A 246 -17.02 -0.94 -18.76
N ALA A 247 -15.78 -1.31 -19.06
CA ALA A 247 -15.48 -2.45 -19.93
C ALA A 247 -14.82 -3.57 -19.13
N VAL A 248 -15.35 -4.78 -19.26
CA VAL A 248 -14.81 -5.99 -18.66
C VAL A 248 -14.24 -6.86 -19.77
N ASN A 249 -12.91 -6.99 -19.81
CA ASN A 249 -12.20 -7.88 -20.73
C ASN A 249 -11.53 -9.01 -19.93
N PRO A 250 -12.14 -10.21 -19.84
CA PRO A 250 -11.65 -11.26 -18.94
C PRO A 250 -10.22 -11.75 -19.25
N PRO A 251 -9.84 -12.00 -20.52
CA PRO A 251 -8.46 -12.32 -20.87
C PRO A 251 -7.44 -11.27 -20.40
N LEU A 252 -7.72 -9.98 -20.64
CA LEU A 252 -6.78 -8.91 -20.27
C LEU A 252 -6.71 -8.67 -18.76
N VAL A 253 -7.83 -8.77 -18.05
CA VAL A 253 -7.87 -8.64 -16.58
C VAL A 253 -7.04 -9.77 -15.93
N LYS A 254 -7.14 -11.01 -16.43
CA LYS A 254 -6.31 -12.13 -15.95
C LYS A 254 -4.82 -11.86 -16.18
N GLN A 255 -4.44 -11.49 -17.40
CA GLN A 255 -3.04 -11.16 -17.74
C GLN A 255 -2.50 -9.98 -16.92
N PHE A 256 -3.34 -8.99 -16.62
CA PHE A 256 -2.99 -7.85 -15.79
C PHE A 256 -2.67 -8.26 -14.35
N HIS A 257 -3.51 -9.11 -13.75
CA HIS A 257 -3.26 -9.62 -12.40
C HIS A 257 -2.00 -10.50 -12.34
N GLU A 258 -1.78 -11.38 -13.33
CA GLU A 258 -0.55 -12.17 -13.43
C GLU A 258 0.71 -11.27 -13.50
N SER A 259 0.66 -10.25 -14.36
CA SER A 259 1.76 -9.28 -14.49
C SER A 259 1.99 -8.48 -13.21
N MET A 260 0.93 -8.16 -12.47
CA MET A 260 1.03 -7.47 -11.18
C MET A 260 1.72 -8.33 -10.14
N GLU A 261 1.39 -9.62 -10.06
CA GLU A 261 2.05 -10.58 -9.16
C GLU A 261 3.52 -10.77 -9.52
N ASP A 262 3.86 -10.82 -10.81
CA ASP A 262 5.25 -10.93 -11.24
C ASP A 262 6.06 -9.66 -10.93
N LEU A 263 5.48 -8.48 -11.11
CA LEU A 263 6.09 -7.23 -10.67
C LEU A 263 6.28 -7.22 -9.15
N LYS A 264 5.27 -7.65 -8.38
CA LYS A 264 5.35 -7.73 -6.91
C LYS A 264 6.51 -8.63 -6.46
N LYS A 265 6.75 -9.75 -7.13
CA LYS A 265 7.90 -10.63 -6.86
C LYS A 265 9.24 -9.95 -7.18
N GLN A 266 9.31 -9.14 -8.23
CA GLN A 266 10.55 -8.53 -8.71
C GLN A 266 10.96 -7.28 -7.91
N ARG A 267 10.01 -6.37 -7.62
CA ARG A 267 10.30 -5.05 -7.00
C ARG A 267 9.69 -4.85 -5.62
N GLY A 268 8.96 -5.84 -5.09
CA GLY A 268 8.26 -5.76 -3.81
C GLY A 268 6.89 -5.09 -3.89
N GLU A 269 6.11 -5.25 -2.82
CA GLU A 269 4.70 -4.83 -2.76
C GLU A 269 4.52 -3.30 -2.79
N GLU A 270 5.36 -2.56 -2.05
CA GLU A 270 5.26 -1.10 -1.93
C GLU A 270 5.48 -0.37 -3.26
N LEU A 271 6.19 -0.99 -4.20
CA LEU A 271 6.47 -0.44 -5.52
C LEU A 271 5.52 -0.99 -6.60
N SER A 272 4.62 -1.93 -6.24
CA SER A 272 3.82 -2.71 -7.20
C SER A 272 2.32 -2.45 -7.12
N PHE A 273 1.92 -1.18 -7.06
CA PHE A 273 0.51 -0.79 -7.07
C PHE A 273 0.05 -0.30 -8.45
N PRO A 274 -1.22 -0.55 -8.83
CA PRO A 274 -1.80 -0.02 -10.06
C PRO A 274 -1.98 1.50 -9.96
N VAL A 275 -1.80 2.18 -11.09
CA VAL A 275 -2.04 3.62 -11.22
C VAL A 275 -3.19 3.84 -12.19
N LEU A 276 -4.14 4.69 -11.81
CA LEU A 276 -5.18 5.17 -12.70
C LEU A 276 -4.60 6.29 -13.57
N ALA A 277 -4.60 6.09 -14.89
CA ALA A 277 -4.05 7.01 -15.87
C ALA A 277 -5.05 7.26 -17.02
N PHE A 278 -4.93 8.43 -17.66
CA PHE A 278 -5.74 8.78 -18.82
C PHE A 278 -4.96 8.56 -20.12
N HIS A 279 -5.65 8.05 -21.13
CA HIS A 279 -5.14 7.91 -22.49
C HIS A 279 -6.17 8.47 -23.48
N GLY A 280 -5.83 9.57 -24.15
CA GLY A 280 -6.66 10.13 -25.22
C GLY A 280 -6.36 9.46 -26.56
N THR A 281 -7.42 9.06 -27.29
CA THR A 281 -7.30 8.45 -28.61
C THR A 281 -8.49 8.82 -29.49
N GLU A 282 -8.35 8.66 -30.82
CA GLU A 282 -9.48 8.73 -31.74
C GLU A 282 -10.53 7.64 -31.43
N GLN A 283 -11.80 7.97 -31.63
CA GLN A 283 -12.94 7.08 -31.34
C GLN A 283 -12.83 5.70 -32.00
N LYS A 284 -12.31 5.63 -33.23
CA LYS A 284 -12.14 4.39 -33.99
C LYS A 284 -11.19 3.38 -33.32
N ASN A 285 -10.29 3.86 -32.47
CA ASN A 285 -9.29 3.03 -31.80
C ASN A 285 -9.74 2.52 -30.43
N ILE A 286 -10.82 3.07 -29.84
CA ILE A 286 -11.27 2.71 -28.49
C ILE A 286 -11.57 1.21 -28.41
N LYS A 287 -12.43 0.71 -29.30
CA LYS A 287 -12.82 -0.71 -29.32
C LYS A 287 -11.61 -1.66 -29.52
N PRO A 288 -10.74 -1.46 -30.53
CA PRO A 288 -9.52 -2.25 -30.67
C PRO A 288 -8.62 -2.26 -29.44
N ILE A 289 -8.46 -1.12 -28.74
CA ILE A 289 -7.64 -1.02 -27.52
C ILE A 289 -8.26 -1.82 -26.37
N VAL A 290 -9.57 -1.66 -26.16
CA VAL A 290 -10.27 -2.39 -25.09
C VAL A 290 -10.27 -3.90 -25.35
N GLU A 291 -10.40 -4.32 -26.61
CA GLU A 291 -10.43 -5.75 -26.97
C GLU A 291 -9.05 -6.41 -27.00
N ASN A 292 -8.02 -5.69 -27.46
CA ASN A 292 -6.69 -6.27 -27.75
C ASN A 292 -5.54 -5.69 -26.94
N ASN A 293 -5.84 -4.83 -25.94
CA ASN A 293 -4.88 -4.08 -25.14
C ASN A 293 -4.21 -2.92 -25.89
N PHE A 294 -3.49 -2.07 -25.14
CA PHE A 294 -2.64 -1.03 -25.70
C PHE A 294 -1.49 -1.65 -26.49
N LYS A 295 -1.28 -1.14 -27.71
CA LYS A 295 -0.12 -1.51 -28.52
C LYS A 295 1.12 -0.79 -28.00
N VAL A 296 2.11 -1.54 -27.58
CA VAL A 296 3.43 -1.02 -27.19
C VAL A 296 4.35 -1.09 -28.41
N PRO A 297 5.22 -0.10 -28.65
CA PRO A 297 6.28 -0.23 -29.65
C PRO A 297 7.03 -1.56 -29.49
N GLY A 298 7.18 -2.32 -30.58
CA GLY A 298 7.78 -3.65 -30.58
C GLY A 298 6.82 -4.83 -30.37
N SER A 299 5.53 -4.60 -30.09
CA SER A 299 4.52 -5.67 -30.14
C SER A 299 4.25 -6.12 -31.58
N LYS A 300 4.22 -7.44 -31.85
CA LYS A 300 3.90 -8.00 -33.17
C LYS A 300 2.49 -7.57 -33.58
N SER A 301 2.36 -6.52 -34.39
CA SER A 301 1.10 -6.15 -35.03
C SER A 301 1.36 -5.60 -36.42
N SER A 302 0.38 -5.78 -37.31
CA SER A 302 0.34 -5.38 -38.73
C SER A 302 0.31 -3.86 -38.97
N GLY A 303 1.15 -3.10 -38.25
CA GLY A 303 1.23 -1.64 -38.34
C GLY A 303 2.61 -1.15 -38.79
N ASN A 304 2.63 0.02 -39.43
CA ASN A 304 3.84 0.70 -39.89
C ASN A 304 4.83 0.93 -38.73
N ILE A 305 6.12 0.72 -38.98
CA ILE A 305 7.19 0.99 -38.01
C ILE A 305 7.54 2.48 -38.08
N GLN A 306 7.44 3.19 -36.96
CA GLN A 306 7.93 4.56 -36.84
C GLN A 306 9.18 4.60 -35.97
N LEU A 307 10.27 5.14 -36.53
CA LEU A 307 11.53 5.38 -35.81
C LEU A 307 11.67 6.87 -35.56
N ASN A 308 11.89 7.25 -34.30
CA ASN A 308 12.16 8.63 -33.90
C ASN A 308 13.59 8.73 -33.40
N PHE A 309 14.29 9.80 -33.79
CA PHE A 309 15.71 9.98 -33.48
C PHE A 309 15.97 11.33 -32.82
N CYS A 310 16.90 11.33 -31.86
CA CYS A 310 17.51 12.55 -31.35
C CYS A 310 18.90 12.68 -31.98
N VAL A 311 19.10 13.68 -32.83
CA VAL A 311 20.39 13.92 -33.51
C VAL A 311 21.05 15.19 -32.98
N LYS A 312 22.37 15.15 -32.79
CA LYS A 312 23.16 16.30 -32.36
C LYS A 312 23.38 17.24 -33.55
N ARG A 313 22.95 18.50 -33.42
CA ARG A 313 23.21 19.57 -34.40
C ARG A 313 24.51 20.30 -34.06
N GLU A 314 25.19 20.83 -35.07
CA GLU A 314 26.50 21.50 -34.95
C GLU A 314 26.48 22.80 -34.11
N GLU A 315 25.31 23.34 -33.76
CA GLU A 315 25.15 24.67 -33.16
C GLU A 315 25.18 24.75 -31.61
N ALA A 316 25.58 23.69 -30.88
CA ALA A 316 25.59 23.74 -29.42
C ALA A 316 26.90 24.36 -28.87
N PRO A 317 26.91 25.62 -28.38
CA PRO A 317 28.16 26.39 -28.26
C PRO A 317 29.06 26.02 -27.07
N ASN A 318 28.66 25.11 -26.18
CA ASN A 318 29.37 24.90 -24.90
C ASN A 318 29.08 23.53 -24.26
N ARG A 319 29.52 22.43 -24.86
CA ARG A 319 29.61 21.14 -24.15
C ARG A 319 30.93 20.45 -24.47
N GLU A 320 31.57 19.90 -23.43
CA GLU A 320 32.73 19.01 -23.54
C GLU A 320 32.50 18.03 -24.69
N VAL A 321 33.36 18.09 -25.71
CA VAL A 321 33.40 17.07 -26.76
C VAL A 321 33.89 15.80 -26.08
N ARG A 322 32.97 14.85 -25.87
CA ARG A 322 33.31 13.52 -25.37
C ARG A 322 33.45 12.60 -26.55
N ASP A 323 34.62 12.01 -26.67
CA ASP A 323 34.87 10.98 -27.68
C ASP A 323 34.02 9.75 -27.37
N TRP A 324 33.55 9.11 -28.43
CA TRP A 324 32.84 7.86 -28.30
C TRP A 324 33.80 6.76 -27.80
N PRO A 325 33.44 6.02 -26.75
CA PRO A 325 34.31 4.99 -26.19
C PRO A 325 34.53 3.85 -27.19
N LYS A 326 35.75 3.28 -27.18
CA LYS A 326 36.06 2.04 -27.90
C LYS A 326 35.12 0.93 -27.47
N GLY A 327 34.68 0.12 -28.42
CA GLY A 327 33.68 -0.91 -28.15
C GLY A 327 33.27 -1.67 -29.40
N ASP A 328 32.18 -2.41 -29.26
CA ASP A 328 31.62 -3.24 -30.32
C ASP A 328 30.12 -2.94 -30.50
N TYR A 329 29.84 -1.90 -31.29
CA TYR A 329 28.48 -1.38 -31.49
C TYR A 329 28.38 -0.46 -32.71
N CYS A 330 27.14 -0.23 -33.14
CA CYS A 330 26.78 0.67 -34.24
C CYS A 330 25.84 1.78 -33.75
N ILE A 331 25.89 2.93 -34.43
CA ILE A 331 24.98 4.06 -34.24
C ILE A 331 24.46 4.58 -35.59
N PRO A 332 23.24 5.13 -35.68
CA PRO A 332 22.78 5.79 -36.90
C PRO A 332 23.69 6.98 -37.24
N GLN A 333 24.11 7.07 -38.50
CA GLN A 333 25.00 8.14 -38.96
C GLN A 333 24.22 9.46 -39.09
N TYR A 334 24.83 10.58 -38.70
CA TYR A 334 24.29 11.92 -38.97
C TYR A 334 25.44 12.84 -39.38
N SER A 335 25.43 13.37 -40.60
CA SER A 335 26.46 14.26 -41.20
C SER A 335 27.88 13.68 -41.36
N GLY A 336 28.16 12.50 -40.82
CA GLY A 336 29.46 11.84 -40.84
C GLY A 336 29.59 10.83 -39.70
N CYS A 337 30.69 10.08 -39.68
CA CYS A 337 30.99 9.18 -38.56
C CYS A 337 31.97 9.82 -37.57
N PRO A 338 31.78 9.61 -36.25
CA PRO A 338 32.77 10.00 -35.27
C PRO A 338 34.10 9.25 -35.48
N GLU A 339 35.17 9.78 -34.91
CA GLU A 339 36.48 9.14 -34.96
C GLU A 339 36.43 7.70 -34.42
N GLY A 340 37.10 6.79 -35.14
CA GLY A 340 37.14 5.36 -34.81
C GLY A 340 35.96 4.54 -35.33
N PHE A 341 34.96 5.15 -35.98
CA PHE A 341 33.87 4.42 -36.63
C PHE A 341 34.07 4.32 -38.15
N SER A 342 33.68 3.17 -38.68
CA SER A 342 33.54 2.91 -40.11
C SER A 342 32.13 3.26 -40.57
N SER A 343 32.01 4.01 -41.66
CA SER A 343 30.73 4.33 -42.29
C SER A 343 30.27 3.16 -43.19
N GLY A 344 28.99 2.84 -43.13
CA GLY A 344 28.35 1.88 -44.01
C GLY A 344 26.85 2.14 -44.06
N TYR A 345 26.12 1.37 -44.85
CA TYR A 345 24.65 1.42 -44.86
C TYR A 345 24.03 0.04 -44.86
N VAL A 346 22.78 -0.01 -44.43
CA VAL A 346 21.88 -1.14 -44.65
C VAL A 346 20.74 -0.63 -45.54
N ARG A 347 20.52 -1.30 -46.67
CA ARG A 347 19.41 -1.01 -47.60
C ARG A 347 18.41 -2.17 -47.58
N TRP A 348 17.11 -1.87 -47.63
CA TRP A 348 16.03 -2.84 -47.82
C TRP A 348 14.84 -2.21 -48.56
N ASP A 349 14.07 -3.03 -49.28
CA ASP A 349 12.91 -2.62 -50.08
C ASP A 349 11.62 -2.94 -49.34
N THR A 350 10.79 -1.93 -49.08
CA THR A 350 9.52 -2.11 -48.35
C THR A 350 8.34 -2.23 -49.30
N LYS A 351 8.29 -3.23 -50.20
CA LYS A 351 7.14 -3.59 -51.07
C LYS A 351 6.35 -2.38 -51.61
N ALA A 352 7.01 -1.29 -51.94
CA ALA A 352 6.34 -0.08 -52.38
C ALA A 352 6.04 -0.26 -53.86
N ASN A 353 4.91 -0.90 -54.18
CA ASN A 353 4.32 -0.75 -55.51
C ASN A 353 4.27 0.75 -55.80
N SER A 354 4.66 1.16 -57.00
CA SER A 354 4.95 2.51 -57.51
C SER A 354 3.88 3.60 -57.29
N TYR A 355 2.81 3.29 -56.55
CA TYR A 355 1.70 4.15 -56.15
C TYR A 355 1.66 4.53 -54.66
N SER A 356 2.53 3.97 -53.81
CA SER A 356 2.34 4.04 -52.36
C SER A 356 3.43 4.85 -51.62
N ARG A 357 3.03 6.03 -51.12
CA ARG A 357 3.82 6.97 -50.29
C ARG A 357 4.05 6.44 -48.86
N CYS A 358 4.47 5.19 -48.73
CA CYS A 358 4.50 4.47 -47.44
C CYS A 358 5.70 4.83 -46.56
N ASN A 359 6.80 5.30 -47.17
CA ASN A 359 7.98 5.75 -46.44
C ASN A 359 7.98 7.27 -46.40
N GLN A 360 7.96 7.82 -45.20
CA GLN A 360 7.95 9.25 -44.95
C GLN A 360 9.04 9.54 -43.92
N ALA A 361 9.90 10.51 -44.23
CA ALA A 361 10.87 11.06 -43.30
C ALA A 361 10.63 12.57 -43.18
N SER A 362 10.69 13.09 -41.96
CA SER A 362 10.52 14.52 -41.69
C SER A 362 11.39 14.93 -40.50
N GLY A 363 11.74 16.22 -40.43
CA GLY A 363 12.60 16.75 -39.39
C GLY A 363 14.08 16.38 -39.59
N TYR A 364 14.79 16.17 -38.48
CA TYR A 364 16.20 15.78 -38.48
C TYR A 364 16.31 14.29 -38.19
N TYR A 365 16.81 13.53 -39.16
CA TYR A 365 16.91 12.08 -39.11
C TYR A 365 18.29 11.62 -39.59
N PRO A 366 18.69 10.36 -39.31
CA PRO A 366 19.95 9.82 -39.76
C PRO A 366 20.14 9.95 -41.27
N SER A 367 21.39 10.03 -41.70
CA SER A 367 21.74 10.10 -43.12
C SER A 367 21.28 8.82 -43.84
N GLY A 368 20.67 8.98 -45.00
CA GLY A 368 20.07 7.87 -45.75
C GLY A 368 19.11 8.33 -46.84
N THR A 369 18.47 7.36 -47.49
CA THR A 369 17.34 7.60 -48.41
C THR A 369 16.10 6.91 -47.85
N TYR A 370 15.01 7.67 -47.70
CA TYR A 370 13.77 7.20 -47.08
C TYR A 370 12.59 7.40 -48.05
N SER A 371 12.68 6.75 -49.21
CA SER A 371 11.71 6.90 -50.31
C SER A 371 11.17 5.52 -50.72
N THR A 372 11.24 5.11 -51.98
CA THR A 372 10.80 3.76 -52.40
C THR A 372 11.62 2.67 -51.70
N ASP A 373 12.94 2.84 -51.68
CA ASP A 373 13.86 2.02 -50.89
C ASP A 373 14.25 2.76 -49.62
N ILE A 374 14.40 2.01 -48.53
CA ILE A 374 15.01 2.51 -47.30
C ILE A 374 16.49 2.14 -47.34
N MET A 375 17.35 3.15 -47.30
CA MET A 375 18.77 3.00 -47.05
C MET A 375 19.10 3.86 -45.84
N MET A 376 19.54 3.24 -44.75
CA MET A 376 19.96 3.95 -43.56
C MET A 376 21.45 3.78 -43.35
N ASN A 377 22.16 4.89 -43.14
CA ASN A 377 23.59 4.87 -42.91
C ASN A 377 23.87 4.69 -41.42
N PHE A 378 24.94 3.97 -41.14
CA PHE A 378 25.40 3.66 -39.79
C PHE A 378 26.91 3.92 -39.68
N CYS A 379 27.30 4.24 -38.46
CA CYS A 379 28.68 4.27 -38.03
C CYS A 379 28.88 3.09 -37.10
N CYS A 380 29.76 2.16 -37.45
CA CYS A 380 30.03 0.98 -36.65
C CYS A 380 31.50 0.90 -36.24
N ARG A 381 31.76 0.33 -35.07
CA ARG A 381 33.11 0.06 -34.57
C ARG A 381 33.14 -1.29 -33.86
N ASN A 382 34.31 -1.91 -33.85
CA ASN A 382 34.59 -3.21 -33.22
C ASN A 382 36.00 -3.25 -32.60
N ASP A 383 36.46 -2.10 -32.10
CA ASP A 383 37.83 -1.87 -31.65
C ASP A 383 38.06 -2.18 -30.15
N SER A 384 37.09 -2.81 -29.49
CA SER A 384 37.19 -3.40 -28.15
C SER A 384 36.11 -4.48 -27.94
N ASP A 385 36.32 -5.42 -27.02
CA ASP A 385 35.36 -6.49 -26.74
C ASP A 385 34.07 -5.96 -26.09
N SER A 386 32.92 -6.46 -26.54
CA SER A 386 31.59 -6.18 -25.99
C SER A 386 31.44 -6.43 -24.48
N LEU A 387 32.28 -7.28 -23.88
CA LEU A 387 32.33 -7.56 -22.44
C LEU A 387 33.03 -6.48 -21.63
N ILE A 388 33.81 -5.59 -22.26
CA ILE A 388 34.49 -4.50 -21.56
C ILE A 388 33.50 -3.34 -21.41
N PRO A 389 33.05 -2.98 -20.19
CA PRO A 389 32.01 -1.97 -20.02
C PRO A 389 32.44 -0.58 -20.48
N ILE A 390 31.61 0.06 -21.31
CA ILE A 390 31.80 1.45 -21.73
C ILE A 390 31.00 2.42 -20.85
N THR A 391 31.39 3.68 -20.84
CA THR A 391 30.68 4.74 -20.11
C THR A 391 29.93 5.64 -21.08
N LEU A 392 28.61 5.64 -20.98
CA LEU A 392 27.70 6.49 -21.77
C LEU A 392 26.74 7.25 -20.82
N PRO A 393 26.09 8.33 -21.28
CA PRO A 393 25.06 9.01 -20.50
C PRO A 393 23.93 8.05 -20.10
N ARG A 394 23.64 7.98 -18.79
CA ARG A 394 22.71 7.02 -18.19
C ARG A 394 21.48 7.68 -17.57
N ASP A 395 21.24 8.95 -17.88
CA ASP A 395 20.12 9.72 -17.33
C ASP A 395 18.79 9.32 -17.96
N GLN A 396 18.83 8.78 -19.19
CA GLN A 396 17.69 8.23 -19.91
C GLN A 396 18.07 6.89 -20.54
N PRO A 397 17.10 5.98 -20.74
CA PRO A 397 17.33 4.76 -21.49
C PRO A 397 17.64 5.08 -22.96
N PHE A 398 18.43 4.22 -23.60
CA PHE A 398 18.84 4.44 -24.99
C PHE A 398 19.08 3.11 -25.71
N TYR A 399 19.23 3.21 -27.04
CA TYR A 399 19.53 2.07 -27.90
C TYR A 399 20.92 2.22 -28.51
N LEU A 400 21.67 1.12 -28.56
CA LEU A 400 22.75 0.93 -29.52
C LEU A 400 22.33 -0.13 -30.53
N VAL A 401 22.85 -0.05 -31.73
CA VAL A 401 22.64 -1.09 -32.76
C VAL A 401 23.72 -2.14 -32.57
N ARG A 402 23.35 -3.42 -32.55
CA ARG A 402 24.31 -4.51 -32.35
C ARG A 402 25.22 -4.60 -33.57
N ASN A 403 26.52 -4.78 -33.38
CA ASN A 403 27.45 -4.95 -34.49
C ASN A 403 27.46 -6.42 -34.98
N ASN A 404 27.75 -6.64 -36.26
CA ASN A 404 27.69 -7.96 -36.91
C ASN A 404 28.64 -9.00 -36.29
N GLY A 405 29.79 -8.56 -35.77
CA GLY A 405 30.77 -9.42 -35.08
C GLY A 405 30.47 -9.68 -33.60
N SER A 406 29.48 -8.98 -33.03
CA SER A 406 29.22 -9.03 -31.58
C SER A 406 28.58 -10.33 -31.15
N LYS A 407 29.11 -10.95 -30.10
CA LYS A 407 28.50 -12.13 -29.46
C LYS A 407 27.31 -11.78 -28.56
N GLN A 408 27.26 -10.53 -28.08
CA GLN A 408 26.23 -10.01 -27.17
C GLN A 408 26.17 -8.49 -27.27
N CYS A 409 25.26 -7.87 -26.52
CA CYS A 409 25.23 -6.42 -26.36
C CYS A 409 26.49 -5.91 -25.66
N GLN A 410 27.01 -4.77 -26.15
CA GLN A 410 28.09 -4.02 -25.50
C GLN A 410 27.72 -3.69 -24.05
N GLN A 411 28.52 -4.08 -23.07
CA GLN A 411 28.26 -3.75 -21.67
C GLN A 411 28.41 -2.24 -21.43
N VAL A 412 27.51 -1.65 -20.65
CA VAL A 412 27.51 -0.23 -20.29
C VAL A 412 27.52 -0.12 -18.77
N ASN A 413 28.43 0.69 -18.22
CA ASN A 413 28.61 0.86 -16.78
C ASN A 413 27.31 1.34 -16.09
N GLY A 414 26.79 0.49 -15.20
CA GLY A 414 25.62 0.80 -14.38
C GLY A 414 24.30 0.80 -15.16
N MET A 415 24.22 0.06 -16.27
CA MET A 415 22.98 -0.19 -17.00
C MET A 415 22.83 -1.68 -17.33
N THR A 416 21.59 -2.15 -17.35
CA THR A 416 21.19 -3.47 -17.84
C THR A 416 20.82 -3.35 -19.32
N SER A 417 21.25 -4.32 -20.14
CA SER A 417 20.91 -4.38 -21.57
C SER A 417 19.91 -5.50 -21.86
N LYS A 418 18.89 -5.21 -22.68
CA LYS A 418 17.99 -6.19 -23.27
C LYS A 418 18.11 -6.14 -24.79
N GLU A 419 18.27 -7.30 -25.42
CA GLU A 419 18.25 -7.39 -26.87
C GLU A 419 16.82 -7.26 -27.40
N GLU A 420 16.66 -6.40 -28.41
CA GLU A 420 15.42 -6.20 -29.15
C GLU A 420 15.69 -6.24 -30.65
N TYR A 421 14.66 -6.43 -31.46
CA TYR A 421 14.82 -6.52 -32.91
C TYR A 421 13.61 -5.92 -33.62
N ILE A 422 13.85 -5.46 -34.84
CA ILE A 422 12.81 -5.03 -35.76
C ILE A 422 12.93 -5.85 -37.03
N THR A 423 11.80 -6.39 -37.50
CA THR A 423 11.71 -7.14 -38.75
C THR A 423 10.86 -6.36 -39.75
N TRP A 424 11.40 -6.12 -40.94
CA TRP A 424 10.71 -5.50 -42.05
C TRP A 424 10.40 -6.55 -43.12
N ASP A 425 9.14 -6.59 -43.56
CA ASP A 425 8.74 -7.35 -44.75
C ASP A 425 9.43 -6.75 -45.99
N ASN A 426 10.28 -7.55 -46.62
CA ASN A 426 11.10 -7.13 -47.76
C ASN A 426 10.54 -7.78 -49.04
N ALA A 427 10.47 -7.01 -50.14
CA ALA A 427 9.74 -7.46 -51.33
C ALA A 427 10.32 -8.68 -52.04
N ASN A 428 9.48 -9.71 -52.23
CA ASN A 428 9.72 -10.94 -53.02
C ASN A 428 9.62 -10.72 -54.55
N ASN A 429 10.23 -9.69 -55.13
CA ASN A 429 10.14 -9.52 -56.60
C ASN A 429 11.45 -9.76 -57.36
N SER A 430 11.51 -10.97 -57.92
CA SER A 430 12.41 -11.45 -58.97
C SER A 430 13.88 -11.63 -58.61
N GLN A 431 14.44 -12.75 -59.08
CA GLN A 431 15.83 -13.20 -58.96
C GLN A 431 16.91 -12.21 -59.47
N LEU A 432 16.53 -11.00 -59.90
CA LEU A 432 17.44 -9.96 -60.40
C LEU A 432 17.95 -9.01 -59.30
N TYR A 433 17.32 -8.98 -58.13
CA TYR A 433 17.74 -8.09 -57.05
C TYR A 433 17.81 -8.83 -55.71
N LYS A 434 19.02 -9.15 -55.26
CA LYS A 434 19.29 -9.45 -53.84
C LYS A 434 19.09 -8.14 -53.08
N ASN A 435 17.89 -7.89 -52.56
CA ASN A 435 17.39 -6.55 -52.23
C ASN A 435 17.96 -5.91 -50.95
N TYR A 436 18.76 -6.63 -50.17
CA TYR A 436 19.53 -6.01 -49.10
C TYR A 436 20.99 -5.85 -49.51
N LYS A 437 21.56 -4.68 -49.23
CA LYS A 437 22.97 -4.39 -49.50
C LYS A 437 23.60 -3.76 -48.27
N ILE A 438 24.81 -4.23 -48.00
CA ILE A 438 25.71 -3.74 -46.97
C ILE A 438 27.01 -3.35 -47.66
N THR A 439 27.62 -2.25 -47.27
CA THR A 439 28.80 -1.67 -47.93
C THR A 439 30.08 -1.68 -47.11
N SER A 440 30.03 -2.15 -45.88
CA SER A 440 31.16 -2.20 -44.96
C SER A 440 31.26 -3.59 -44.35
N ASP A 441 32.49 -4.05 -44.09
CA ASP A 441 32.76 -5.29 -43.36
C ASP A 441 32.30 -5.21 -41.89
N ILE A 442 32.27 -3.97 -41.35
CA ILE A 442 31.76 -3.66 -40.02
C ILE A 442 30.41 -2.96 -40.20
N HIS A 443 29.34 -3.61 -39.78
CA HIS A 443 27.97 -3.19 -40.06
C HIS A 443 27.00 -3.67 -38.96
N PRO A 444 25.78 -3.12 -38.89
CA PRO A 444 24.75 -3.63 -37.98
C PRO A 444 24.51 -5.14 -38.14
N LEU A 445 24.29 -5.85 -37.04
CA LEU A 445 23.85 -7.24 -37.08
C LEU A 445 22.47 -7.29 -37.73
N VAL A 446 22.43 -7.92 -38.90
CA VAL A 446 21.21 -8.12 -39.68
C VAL A 446 21.10 -9.59 -40.09
N ASN A 447 19.90 -10.13 -39.96
CA ASN A 447 19.56 -11.46 -40.45
C ASN A 447 18.48 -11.33 -41.51
N VAL A 448 18.59 -12.14 -42.56
CA VAL A 448 17.62 -12.16 -43.65
C VAL A 448 17.02 -13.57 -43.73
N THR A 449 15.69 -13.66 -43.67
CA THR A 449 14.99 -14.95 -43.71
C THR A 449 14.94 -15.49 -45.15
N ASN A 450 14.51 -16.74 -45.31
CA ASN A 450 14.25 -17.32 -46.63
C ASN A 450 13.11 -16.60 -47.37
N ASP A 451 12.21 -15.97 -46.61
CA ASP A 451 11.13 -15.12 -47.13
C ASP A 451 11.59 -13.66 -47.35
N PHE A 452 12.91 -13.43 -47.32
CA PHE A 452 13.61 -12.16 -47.53
C PHE A 452 13.41 -11.08 -46.46
N ASP A 453 12.62 -11.32 -45.42
CA ASP A 453 12.44 -10.39 -44.30
C ASP A 453 13.78 -10.00 -43.69
N LEU A 454 14.01 -8.68 -43.55
CA LEU A 454 15.20 -8.16 -42.91
C LEU A 454 14.94 -7.94 -41.42
N THR A 455 15.75 -8.56 -40.56
CA THR A 455 15.72 -8.36 -39.11
C THR A 455 17.00 -7.67 -38.65
N MET A 456 16.87 -6.55 -37.96
CA MET A 456 17.99 -5.81 -37.36
C MET A 456 17.90 -5.86 -35.83
N TYR A 457 19.05 -6.02 -35.17
CA TYR A 457 19.14 -6.20 -33.73
C TYR A 457 19.64 -4.94 -33.01
N PHE A 458 19.02 -4.64 -31.89
CA PHE A 458 19.28 -3.49 -31.05
C PHE A 458 19.52 -3.93 -29.60
N CYS A 459 20.28 -3.14 -28.88
CA CYS A 459 20.53 -3.29 -27.46
C CYS A 459 19.87 -2.13 -26.74
N TYR A 460 18.80 -2.43 -25.99
CA TYR A 460 18.09 -1.47 -25.16
C TYR A 460 18.72 -1.39 -23.78
N TYR A 461 19.22 -0.22 -23.39
CA TYR A 461 19.88 0.00 -22.11
C TYR A 461 18.95 0.75 -21.15
N TYR A 462 18.76 0.19 -19.96
CA TYR A 462 17.96 0.77 -18.88
C TYR A 462 18.63 0.55 -17.52
N LYS A 463 18.18 1.26 -16.48
CA LYS A 463 18.70 1.13 -15.12
C LYS A 463 17.95 0.08 -14.33
#